data_AF-A0A2T7NJX2-F1
#
_entry.id   AF-A0A2T7NJX2-F1
#
_cell.length_a   1.000
_cell.length_b   1.000
_cell.length_c   1.000
_cell.angle_alpha   90.00
_cell.angle_beta   90.00
_cell.angle_gamma   90.00
#
_symmetry.space_group_name_H-M   'P 1'
#
loop_
_entity.id
_entity.type
_entity.pdbx_description
1 polymer ?
#
loop_
_entity_poly.entity_id
_entity_poly.type
_entity_poly.pdbx_seq_one_letter_code
_entity_poly.pdbx_strand_id
1 'polypeptide(L)'
;MFVAVSSQPTLCLQIPTSVLRDRHAQFGQHVRRVGTLVSRADGLAYGQQNLYFGLLDLDGLARWEVAGDAKDGCYGSVNMVSQKVIASNNITMRWVDTLAWDDRGYLWFVANDISRYLSKTMNFTGSEPNMYITKVFVNESSYLSTALSAPVRPQCTSSGARSSLAHLATWLLLFTSLLLI
;
A
#
# COMPACT_ATOMS: atom_id res chain seq x y z
N MET A 1 3.52 5.15 5.03
CA MET A 1 3.47 3.80 5.61
C MET A 1 2.17 3.15 5.17
N PHE A 2 2.21 1.87 4.79
CA PHE A 2 1.04 1.10 4.40
C PHE A 2 0.69 0.09 5.48
N VAL A 3 -0.60 -0.23 5.60
CA VAL A 3 -1.13 -1.23 6.53
C VAL A 3 -2.23 -2.01 5.80
N ALA A 4 -2.22 -3.34 5.90
CA ALA A 4 -3.35 -4.16 5.47
C ALA A 4 -4.29 -4.39 6.66
N VAL A 5 -5.60 -4.25 6.42
CA VAL A 5 -6.62 -4.58 7.42
C VAL A 5 -7.34 -5.83 6.98
N SER A 6 -7.24 -6.88 7.79
CA SER A 6 -7.89 -8.17 7.59
C SER A 6 -9.42 -8.05 7.76
N SER A 7 -10.08 -7.57 6.71
CA SER A 7 -11.54 -7.53 6.52
C SER A 7 -11.91 -8.23 5.21
N GLN A 8 -13.21 -8.44 4.96
CA GLN A 8 -13.73 -8.84 3.64
C GLN A 8 -14.56 -7.69 3.04
N PRO A 9 -14.09 -7.04 1.95
CA PRO A 9 -12.78 -7.19 1.30
C PRO A 9 -11.61 -6.64 2.15
N THR A 10 -10.38 -7.11 1.91
CA THR A 10 -9.18 -6.68 2.66
C THR A 10 -8.69 -5.32 2.15
N LEU A 11 -8.60 -4.35 3.06
CA LEU A 11 -8.29 -2.97 2.71
C LEU A 11 -6.79 -2.69 2.84
N CYS A 12 -6.23 -1.97 1.86
CA CYS A 12 -4.91 -1.35 2.00
C CYS A 12 -5.11 0.11 2.43
N LEU A 13 -4.53 0.45 3.58
CA LEU A 13 -4.57 1.78 4.17
C LEU A 13 -3.18 2.42 4.12
N GLN A 14 -3.14 3.75 4.06
CA GLN A 14 -1.92 4.53 4.11
C GLN A 14 -2.03 5.67 5.11
N ILE A 15 -0.92 5.94 5.78
CA ILE A 15 -0.70 7.15 6.58
C ILE A 15 0.65 7.79 6.20
N PRO A 16 0.73 9.12 6.03
CA PRO A 16 2.00 9.80 5.79
C PRO A 16 2.99 9.60 6.95
N THR A 17 4.25 9.36 6.65
CA THR A 17 5.28 9.19 7.69
C THR A 17 5.57 10.47 8.46
N SER A 18 5.31 11.64 7.88
CA SER A 18 5.37 12.92 8.60
C SER A 18 4.39 12.97 9.77
N VAL A 19 3.17 12.46 9.58
CA VAL A 19 2.14 12.37 10.64
C VAL A 19 2.58 11.42 11.74
N LEU A 20 3.16 10.26 11.38
CA LEU A 20 3.65 9.28 12.36
C LEU A 20 4.83 9.78 13.22
N ARG A 21 5.56 10.80 12.76
CA ARG A 21 6.66 11.42 13.50
C ARG A 21 6.19 12.48 14.50
N ASP A 22 4.96 12.95 14.37
CA ASP A 22 4.35 13.86 15.31
C ASP A 22 3.56 13.08 16.38
N ARG A 23 4.07 13.10 17.60
CA ARG A 23 3.47 12.42 18.76
C ARG A 23 2.10 12.99 19.17
N HIS A 24 1.75 14.19 18.71
CA HIS A 24 0.50 14.88 19.02
C HIS A 24 -0.53 14.76 17.90
N ALA A 25 -0.15 14.21 16.74
CA ALA A 25 -1.04 14.10 15.60
C ALA A 25 -2.20 13.13 15.85
N GLN A 26 -3.38 13.49 15.34
CA GLN A 26 -4.57 12.64 15.38
C GLN A 26 -4.54 11.66 14.20
N PHE A 27 -3.90 10.50 14.38
CA PHE A 27 -3.62 9.56 13.28
C PHE A 27 -4.86 9.20 12.44
N GLY A 28 -6.00 8.97 13.09
CA GLY A 28 -7.25 8.60 12.42
C GLY A 28 -7.72 9.60 11.35
N GLN A 29 -7.38 10.89 11.48
CA GLN A 29 -7.73 11.92 10.49
C GLN A 29 -6.84 11.90 9.24
N HIS A 30 -5.73 11.18 9.29
CA HIS A 30 -4.73 11.11 8.23
C HIS A 30 -4.61 9.72 7.59
N VAL A 31 -5.36 8.74 8.11
CA VAL A 31 -5.49 7.43 7.47
C VAL A 31 -6.38 7.57 6.24
N ARG A 32 -5.89 7.08 5.11
CA ARG A 32 -6.68 6.98 3.89
C ARG A 32 -6.72 5.56 3.38
N ARG A 33 -7.82 5.19 2.72
CA ARG A 33 -7.89 4.00 1.89
C ARG A 33 -7.12 4.21 0.59
N VAL A 34 -6.32 3.23 0.21
CA VAL A 34 -5.51 3.22 -1.01
C VAL A 34 -6.12 2.28 -2.05
N GLY A 35 -6.76 1.20 -1.59
CA GLY A 35 -7.43 0.25 -2.45
C GLY A 35 -7.85 -1.01 -1.69
N THR A 36 -8.09 -2.06 -2.46
CA THR A 36 -8.46 -3.40 -1.98
C THR A 36 -7.37 -4.37 -2.42
N LEU A 37 -6.88 -5.20 -1.50
CA LEU A 37 -5.89 -6.24 -1.83
C LEU A 37 -6.56 -7.39 -2.59
N VAL A 38 -5.80 -8.03 -3.49
CA VAL A 38 -6.27 -9.20 -4.28
C VAL A 38 -6.60 -10.43 -3.44
N SER A 39 -6.13 -10.49 -2.20
CA SER A 39 -6.41 -11.53 -1.21
C SER A 39 -6.22 -10.95 0.19
N ARG A 40 -6.73 -11.64 1.22
CA ARG A 40 -6.28 -11.39 2.59
C ARG A 40 -4.76 -11.47 2.63
N ALA A 41 -4.14 -10.51 3.30
CA ALA A 41 -2.69 -10.39 3.36
C ALA A 41 -2.22 -10.39 4.81
N ASP A 42 -0.99 -10.86 4.99
CA ASP A 42 -0.28 -10.75 6.26
C ASP A 42 1.01 -9.96 6.02
N GLY A 43 2.13 -10.66 5.82
CA GLY A 43 3.42 -10.04 5.59
C GLY A 43 3.40 -8.91 4.58
N LEU A 44 4.01 -7.78 4.93
CA LEU A 44 4.14 -6.60 4.09
C LEU A 44 5.58 -6.09 4.09
N ALA A 45 6.14 -5.84 2.91
CA ALA A 45 7.42 -5.17 2.75
C ALA A 45 7.35 -4.15 1.62
N TYR A 46 7.89 -2.95 1.86
CA TYR A 46 8.02 -1.93 0.83
C TYR A 46 9.44 -1.92 0.27
N GLY A 47 9.57 -1.93 -1.05
CA GLY A 47 10.84 -1.71 -1.75
C GLY A 47 11.02 -0.23 -2.09
N GLN A 48 11.99 0.11 -2.91
CA GLN A 48 12.18 1.48 -3.38
C GLN A 48 11.01 2.05 -4.19
N GLN A 49 10.25 1.18 -4.86
CA GLN A 49 9.23 1.47 -5.85
C GLN A 49 7.93 0.70 -5.64
N ASN A 50 7.98 -0.52 -5.08
CA ASN A 50 6.84 -1.43 -5.06
C ASN A 50 6.49 -1.91 -3.64
N LEU A 51 5.22 -2.27 -3.41
CA LEU A 51 4.77 -2.92 -2.17
C LEU A 51 4.61 -4.41 -2.43
N TYR A 52 5.18 -5.23 -1.55
CA TYR A 52 5.10 -6.68 -1.58
C TYR A 52 4.30 -7.17 -0.40
N PHE A 53 3.45 -8.18 -0.63
CA PHE A 53 2.62 -8.72 0.44
C PHE A 53 2.29 -10.20 0.24
N GLY A 54 2.27 -10.93 1.36
CA GLY A 54 1.84 -12.33 1.40
C GLY A 54 0.35 -12.46 1.09
N LEU A 55 -0.03 -13.56 0.46
CA LEU A 55 -1.41 -13.87 0.06
C LEU A 55 -1.90 -15.08 0.85
N LEU A 56 -2.86 -14.88 1.75
CA LEU A 56 -3.39 -15.95 2.60
C LEU A 56 -4.35 -16.88 1.87
N ASP A 57 -5.12 -16.37 0.90
CA ASP A 57 -6.09 -17.20 0.16
C ASP A 57 -5.47 -17.91 -1.06
N LEU A 58 -4.30 -17.45 -1.50
CA LEU A 58 -3.63 -17.90 -2.73
C LEU A 58 -2.27 -18.55 -2.46
N ASP A 59 -1.92 -18.77 -1.19
CA ASP A 59 -0.66 -19.38 -0.75
C ASP A 59 0.55 -18.84 -1.52
N GLY A 60 0.78 -17.54 -1.39
CA GLY A 60 1.74 -16.89 -2.27
C GLY A 60 2.15 -15.49 -1.87
N LEU A 61 2.70 -14.79 -2.85
CA LEU A 61 3.27 -13.46 -2.74
C LEU A 61 2.79 -12.61 -3.93
N ALA A 62 2.33 -11.40 -3.65
CA ALA A 62 1.99 -10.41 -4.66
C ALA A 62 2.87 -9.18 -4.54
N ARG A 63 2.88 -8.42 -5.64
CA ARG A 63 3.47 -7.10 -5.76
C ARG A 63 2.41 -6.12 -6.25
N TRP A 64 2.41 -4.92 -5.68
CA TRP A 64 1.75 -3.76 -6.22
C TRP A 64 2.79 -2.77 -6.78
N GLU A 65 2.64 -2.39 -8.05
CA GLU A 65 3.55 -1.52 -8.78
C GLU A 65 3.33 -0.03 -8.45
N VAL A 66 3.58 0.38 -7.20
CA VAL A 66 3.20 1.69 -6.65
C VAL A 66 3.79 2.86 -7.46
N ALA A 67 5.06 2.77 -7.85
CA ALA A 67 5.71 3.81 -8.65
C ALA A 67 5.05 3.99 -10.03
N GLY A 68 4.56 2.91 -10.64
CA GLY A 68 3.82 2.98 -11.91
C GLY A 68 2.45 3.63 -11.76
N ASP A 69 1.80 3.42 -10.60
CA ASP A 69 0.49 4.01 -10.30
C ASP A 69 0.58 5.47 -9.81
N ALA A 70 1.73 5.89 -9.30
CA ALA A 70 1.97 7.23 -8.78
C ALA A 70 2.17 8.24 -9.92
N LYS A 71 1.10 8.94 -10.30
CA LYS A 71 1.17 10.07 -11.24
C LYS A 71 2.15 11.13 -10.74
N ASP A 72 3.09 11.54 -11.59
CA ASP A 72 4.10 12.57 -11.31
C ASP A 72 4.94 12.33 -10.05
N GLY A 73 5.10 11.06 -9.63
CA GLY A 73 5.82 10.69 -8.40
C GLY A 73 5.08 11.06 -7.11
N CYS A 74 3.78 11.37 -7.19
CA CYS A 74 2.97 11.70 -6.02
C CYS A 74 2.39 10.46 -5.34
N TYR A 75 3.05 10.01 -4.27
CA TYR A 75 2.61 8.86 -3.44
C TYR A 75 1.50 9.21 -2.43
N GLY A 76 1.19 10.50 -2.25
CA GLY A 76 0.17 10.98 -1.32
C GLY A 76 -1.25 10.65 -1.75
N SER A 77 -1.49 10.58 -3.06
CA SER A 77 -2.80 10.34 -3.69
C SER A 77 -2.84 9.07 -4.55
N VAL A 78 -1.81 8.23 -4.49
CA VAL A 78 -1.73 7.00 -5.28
C VAL A 78 -2.88 6.06 -4.92
N ASN A 79 -3.49 5.46 -5.93
CA ASN A 79 -4.52 4.43 -5.79
C ASN A 79 -3.95 3.11 -6.30
N MET A 80 -4.32 2.02 -5.65
CA MET A 80 -3.84 0.69 -5.99
C MET A 80 -4.60 0.12 -7.18
N VAL A 81 -3.97 0.09 -8.35
CA VAL A 81 -4.55 -0.46 -9.58
C VAL A 81 -3.70 -1.57 -10.22
N SER A 82 -2.39 -1.63 -9.95
CA SER A 82 -1.45 -2.58 -10.58
C SER A 82 -0.94 -3.69 -9.64
N GLN A 83 -1.83 -4.59 -9.20
CA GLN A 83 -1.45 -5.75 -8.38
C GLN A 83 -1.17 -6.99 -9.24
N LYS A 84 -0.11 -7.75 -8.92
CA LYS A 84 0.26 -9.00 -9.60
C LYS A 84 0.71 -10.05 -8.59
N VAL A 85 0.21 -11.27 -8.72
CA VAL A 85 0.78 -12.44 -8.02
C VAL A 85 2.10 -12.77 -8.70
N ILE A 86 3.20 -12.83 -7.94
CA ILE A 86 4.56 -13.04 -8.49
C ILE A 86 5.12 -14.42 -8.16
N ALA A 87 4.59 -15.09 -7.13
CA ALA A 87 4.90 -16.48 -6.79
C ALA A 87 3.75 -17.07 -5.96
N SER A 88 3.48 -18.35 -6.14
CA SER A 88 2.49 -19.10 -5.36
C SER A 88 2.84 -20.58 -5.36
N ASN A 89 2.63 -21.22 -4.21
CA ASN A 89 2.75 -22.66 -4.05
C ASN A 89 1.99 -23.10 -2.79
N ASN A 90 0.93 -23.87 -2.97
CA ASN A 90 0.04 -24.32 -1.89
C ASN A 90 0.67 -25.32 -0.90
N ILE A 91 1.92 -25.75 -1.10
CA ILE A 91 2.64 -26.60 -0.16
C ILE A 91 3.64 -25.77 0.64
N THR A 92 4.45 -24.97 -0.06
CA THR A 92 5.67 -24.31 0.47
C THR A 92 5.52 -22.82 0.74
N MET A 93 4.40 -22.20 0.31
CA MET A 93 4.15 -20.76 0.45
C MET A 93 2.84 -20.47 1.21
N ARG A 94 2.39 -21.40 2.05
CA ARG A 94 1.24 -21.21 2.93
C ARG A 94 1.60 -20.21 4.03
N TRP A 95 0.78 -19.16 4.14
CA TRP A 95 0.94 -18.09 5.12
C TRP A 95 2.32 -17.42 5.07
N VAL A 96 2.58 -16.68 4.00
CA VAL A 96 3.77 -15.82 3.88
C VAL A 96 3.67 -14.65 4.87
N ASP A 97 4.55 -14.65 5.87
CA ASP A 97 4.47 -13.76 7.05
C ASP A 97 5.63 -12.74 7.07
N THR A 98 6.86 -13.19 7.29
CA THR A 98 8.00 -12.27 7.36
C THR A 98 8.64 -12.11 6.00
N LEU A 99 8.84 -10.87 5.53
CA LEU A 99 9.57 -10.56 4.29
C LEU A 99 10.80 -9.70 4.57
N ALA A 100 11.91 -9.98 3.90
CA ALA A 100 13.17 -9.27 4.07
C ALA A 100 13.94 -9.14 2.75
N TRP A 101 14.65 -8.03 2.59
CA TRP A 101 15.44 -7.72 1.41
C TRP A 101 16.89 -8.20 1.56
N ASP A 102 17.49 -8.73 0.49
CA ASP A 102 18.95 -8.84 0.39
C ASP A 102 19.54 -7.73 -0.49
N ASP A 103 20.87 -7.72 -0.58
CA ASP A 103 21.66 -6.78 -1.39
C ASP A 103 21.80 -7.19 -2.87
N ARG A 104 21.20 -8.31 -3.25
CA ARG A 104 21.29 -8.90 -4.59
C ARG A 104 19.98 -8.83 -5.37
N GLY A 105 18.97 -8.16 -4.83
CA GLY A 105 17.67 -7.99 -5.48
C GLY A 105 16.69 -9.14 -5.24
N TYR A 106 16.93 -10.00 -4.26
CA TYR A 106 15.96 -10.99 -3.81
C TYR A 106 15.15 -10.48 -2.62
N LEU A 107 13.88 -10.88 -2.63
CA LEU A 107 13.00 -10.79 -1.48
C LEU A 107 12.90 -12.17 -0.84
N TRP A 108 13.44 -12.28 0.36
CA TRP A 108 13.36 -13.46 1.21
C TRP A 108 12.07 -13.43 2.02
N PHE A 109 11.53 -14.61 2.30
CA PHE A 109 10.38 -14.72 3.19
C PHE A 109 10.28 -16.05 3.92
N VAL A 110 9.54 -16.02 5.02
CA VAL A 110 9.13 -17.21 5.79
C VAL A 110 7.68 -17.53 5.47
N ALA A 111 7.41 -18.79 5.13
CA ALA A 111 6.06 -19.36 5.07
C ALA A 111 5.93 -20.39 6.19
N ASN A 112 5.02 -20.15 7.13
CA ASN A 112 4.98 -20.88 8.42
C ASN A 112 3.72 -21.72 8.63
N ASP A 113 2.75 -21.63 7.71
CA ASP A 113 1.51 -22.42 7.75
C ASP A 113 0.81 -22.40 9.12
N ILE A 114 0.82 -21.24 9.80
CA ILE A 114 0.26 -21.09 11.15
C ILE A 114 -1.23 -21.47 11.23
N SER A 115 -1.95 -21.49 10.11
CA SER A 115 -3.33 -22.01 10.02
C SER A 115 -3.43 -23.48 10.46
N ARG A 116 -2.46 -24.34 10.11
CA ARG A 116 -2.42 -25.73 10.58
C ARG A 116 -2.12 -25.84 12.07
N TYR A 117 -1.29 -24.94 12.60
CA TYR A 117 -1.03 -24.88 14.04
C TYR A 117 -2.30 -24.52 14.81
N LEU A 118 -3.00 -23.44 14.39
CA LEU A 118 -4.23 -22.98 15.02
C LEU A 118 -5.36 -24.01 14.95
N SER A 119 -5.45 -24.75 13.84
CA SER A 119 -6.43 -25.83 13.66
C SER A 119 -6.02 -27.17 14.28
N LYS A 120 -4.85 -27.25 14.92
CA LYS A 120 -4.29 -28.48 15.51
C LYS A 120 -4.09 -29.62 14.50
N THR A 121 -3.84 -29.27 13.23
CA THR A 121 -3.59 -30.21 12.13
C THR A 121 -2.14 -30.22 11.65
N MET A 122 -1.27 -29.40 12.26
CA MET A 122 0.15 -29.36 11.95
C MET A 122 0.84 -30.66 12.41
N ASN A 123 1.68 -31.22 11.54
CA ASN A 123 2.36 -32.48 11.80
C ASN A 123 3.72 -32.23 12.47
N PHE A 124 3.86 -32.66 13.73
CA PHE A 124 5.10 -32.51 14.50
C PHE A 124 5.96 -33.79 14.57
N THR A 125 5.62 -34.81 13.78
CA THR A 125 6.41 -36.07 13.74
C THR A 125 7.74 -35.93 13.00
N GLY A 126 7.91 -34.85 12.22
CA GLY A 126 9.09 -34.62 11.38
C GLY A 126 9.02 -35.26 9.99
N SER A 127 7.89 -35.86 9.61
CA SER A 127 7.72 -36.47 8.27
C SER A 127 7.54 -35.45 7.14
N GLU A 128 7.21 -34.19 7.46
CA GLU A 128 7.08 -33.09 6.50
C GLU A 128 7.58 -31.76 7.11
N PRO A 129 8.08 -30.81 6.30
CA PRO A 129 8.45 -29.49 6.80
C PRO A 129 7.20 -28.63 7.07
N ASN A 130 7.15 -28.01 8.25
CA ASN A 130 6.09 -27.06 8.63
C ASN A 130 6.40 -25.60 8.27
N MET A 131 7.68 -25.28 8.07
CA MET A 131 8.15 -23.93 7.80
C MET A 131 9.14 -23.94 6.65
N TYR A 132 9.06 -22.93 5.79
CA TYR A 132 9.93 -22.76 4.64
C TYR A 132 10.56 -21.37 4.69
N ILE A 133 11.86 -21.30 4.41
CA ILE A 133 12.57 -20.06 4.14
C ILE A 133 12.91 -20.10 2.65
N THR A 134 12.40 -19.14 1.90
CA THR A 134 12.54 -19.11 0.44
C THR A 134 12.79 -17.67 -0.03
N LYS A 135 13.14 -17.52 -1.30
CA LYS A 135 13.40 -16.21 -1.91
C LYS A 135 12.94 -16.16 -3.35
N VAL A 136 12.53 -14.96 -3.77
CA VAL A 136 12.20 -14.66 -5.17
C VAL A 136 13.07 -13.51 -5.66
N PHE A 137 13.56 -13.60 -6.89
CA PHE A 137 14.27 -12.49 -7.50
C PHE A 137 13.26 -11.45 -7.97
N VAL A 138 13.36 -10.23 -7.43
CA VAL A 138 12.44 -9.12 -7.74
C VAL A 138 13.17 -7.89 -8.29
N ASN A 139 14.50 -7.94 -8.33
CA ASN A 139 15.39 -6.87 -8.82
C ASN A 139 15.14 -5.52 -8.15
N GLU A 140 14.96 -5.53 -6.83
CA GLU A 140 14.67 -4.34 -6.04
C GLU A 140 15.30 -4.45 -4.65
N SER A 141 15.49 -3.33 -3.96
CA SER A 141 16.00 -3.28 -2.59
C SER A 141 15.02 -2.59 -1.64
N SER A 142 15.28 -2.71 -0.34
CA SER A 142 14.51 -2.04 0.70
C SER A 142 14.39 -0.53 0.47
N TYR A 143 13.24 0.07 0.81
CA TYR A 143 13.09 1.53 0.83
C TYR A 143 14.08 2.24 1.76
N LEU A 144 14.69 1.50 2.70
CA LEU A 144 15.70 2.00 3.62
C LEU A 144 17.11 2.03 3.01
N SER A 145 17.36 1.36 1.88
CA SER A 145 18.71 1.25 1.30
C SER A 145 19.31 2.60 0.90
N THR A 146 18.46 3.56 0.53
CA THR A 146 18.86 4.92 0.16
C THR A 146 18.47 5.96 1.20
N ALA A 147 17.97 5.58 2.37
CA ALA A 147 17.41 6.53 3.33
C ALA A 147 18.42 7.57 3.84
N LEU A 148 19.72 7.24 3.83
CA LEU A 148 20.79 8.17 4.20
C LEU A 148 21.20 9.13 3.07
N SER A 149 20.84 8.82 1.82
CA SER A 149 21.30 9.53 0.62
C SER A 149 20.17 10.13 -0.21
N ALA A 150 18.91 9.89 0.15
CA ALA A 150 17.76 10.28 -0.66
C ALA A 150 17.41 11.78 -0.48
N PRO A 151 17.28 12.55 -1.57
CA PRO A 151 16.74 13.91 -1.51
C PRO A 151 15.27 13.90 -1.07
N VAL A 152 14.82 15.02 -0.48
CA VAL A 152 13.42 15.23 -0.08
C VAL A 152 12.53 15.04 -1.32
N ARG A 153 11.63 14.04 -1.30
CA ARG A 153 10.70 13.81 -2.41
C ARG A 153 9.76 15.01 -2.59
N PRO A 154 9.39 15.37 -3.83
CA PRO A 154 8.46 16.45 -4.10
C PRO A 154 7.19 16.28 -3.26
N GLN A 155 6.76 17.35 -2.61
CA GLN A 155 5.45 17.33 -1.96
C GLN A 155 4.37 17.25 -3.03
N CYS A 156 3.47 16.29 -2.85
CA CYS A 156 2.22 16.26 -3.59
C CYS A 156 1.46 17.56 -3.35
N THR A 157 1.49 18.48 -4.31
CA THR A 157 0.54 19.58 -4.30
C THR A 157 -0.83 18.97 -4.60
N SER A 158 -1.70 18.90 -3.60
CA SER A 158 -3.12 18.77 -3.88
C SER A 158 -3.51 20.03 -4.65
N SER A 159 -3.59 19.94 -5.97
CA SER A 159 -4.40 20.86 -6.75
C SER A 159 -5.84 20.63 -6.30
N GLY A 160 -6.20 21.23 -5.18
CA GLY A 160 -7.58 21.41 -4.80
C GLY A 160 -8.20 22.19 -5.93
N ALA A 161 -8.93 21.49 -6.80
CA ALA A 161 -9.95 22.12 -7.60
C ALA A 161 -10.99 22.67 -6.63
N ARG A 162 -10.70 23.84 -6.04
CA ARG A 162 -11.75 24.72 -5.57
C ARG A 162 -12.40 25.23 -6.85
N SER A 163 -13.40 24.51 -7.34
CA SER A 163 -14.39 25.11 -8.22
C SER A 163 -15.12 26.19 -7.41
N SER A 164 -14.55 27.39 -7.42
CA SER A 164 -15.25 28.61 -7.00
C SER A 164 -16.31 28.91 -8.06
N LEU A 165 -17.42 28.17 -8.05
CA LEU A 165 -18.68 28.68 -8.57
C LEU A 165 -19.25 29.61 -7.50
N ALA A 166 -18.63 30.77 -7.35
CA ALA A 166 -19.14 31.86 -6.54
C ALA A 166 -19.12 33.14 -7.37
N HIS A 167 -20.32 33.73 -7.51
CA HIS A 167 -20.63 35.07 -8.01
C HIS A 167 -20.73 35.30 -9.52
N LEU A 168 -21.82 34.81 -10.11
CA LEU A 168 -22.55 35.53 -11.16
C LEU A 168 -24.06 35.60 -10.84
N ALA A 169 -24.37 36.10 -9.65
CA ALA A 169 -25.53 36.95 -9.41
C ALA A 169 -24.88 38.24 -8.89
N THR A 170 -25.02 39.41 -9.50
CA THR A 170 -26.25 40.19 -9.68
C THR A 170 -25.86 41.40 -10.52
N TRP A 171 -26.40 41.59 -11.72
CA TRP A 171 -26.49 42.90 -12.41
C TRP A 171 -27.56 42.79 -13.50
N LEU A 172 -28.83 42.72 -13.07
CA LEU A 172 -29.96 42.99 -13.97
C LEU A 172 -31.11 43.66 -13.20
N LEU A 173 -30.81 44.63 -12.35
CA LEU A 173 -31.80 45.57 -11.84
C LEU A 173 -31.06 46.88 -11.58
N LEU A 174 -31.09 47.79 -12.56
CA LEU A 174 -30.93 49.25 -12.45
C LEU A 174 -30.57 49.82 -13.84
N PHE A 175 -31.43 49.67 -14.87
CA PHE A 175 -31.38 50.52 -16.07
C PHE A 175 -32.70 50.46 -16.87
N THR A 176 -33.85 50.58 -16.21
CA THR A 176 -35.10 51.03 -16.89
C THR A 176 -35.96 51.87 -15.96
N SER A 177 -35.34 52.87 -15.32
CA SER A 177 -36.06 54.02 -14.81
C SER A 177 -35.17 55.25 -14.94
N LEU A 178 -35.64 56.20 -15.76
CA LEU A 178 -35.11 57.55 -16.02
C LEU A 178 -33.91 57.69 -16.98
N LEU A 179 -34.23 57.60 -18.28
CA LEU A 179 -33.94 58.68 -19.24
C LEU A 179 -35.17 58.74 -20.19
N LEU A 180 -36.24 59.45 -19.81
CA LEU A 180 -36.58 60.82 -20.25
C LEU A 180 -36.62 60.97 -21.78
N ILE A 181 -37.83 60.91 -22.37
CA ILE A 181 -38.59 61.99 -23.04
C ILE A 181 -39.87 61.36 -23.63
#